data_AF-A0A0Q9LTJ4-F1
#
_entry.id   AF-A0A0Q9LTJ4-F1
#
_cell.length_a   1.000
_cell.length_b   1.000
_cell.length_c   1.000
_cell.angle_alpha   90.00
_cell.angle_beta   90.00
_cell.angle_gamma   90.00
#
_symmetry.space_group_name_H-M   'P 1'
#
loop_
_entity.id
_entity.type
_entity.pdbx_description
1 polymer ?
#
loop_
_entity_poly.entity_id
_entity_poly.type
_entity_poly.pdbx_seq_one_letter_code
_entity_poly.pdbx_strand_id
1 'polypeptide(L)' 'METVKYDIELDNAILFGQFIMVMKDERVVGWGMIDAWDENEVKVGDEWYSRKKCSFIVSPAPQTSIFTK' A
#
# COMPACT_ATOMS: atom_id res chain seq x y z
N MET A 1 4.17 15.31 10.59
CA MET A 1 2.89 14.94 9.96
C MET A 1 2.66 15.99 8.89
N GLU A 2 3.03 15.68 7.65
CA GLU A 2 2.95 16.64 6.55
C GLU A 2 1.71 16.37 5.70
N THR A 3 1.00 17.44 5.36
CA THR A 3 -0.20 17.40 4.54
C THR A 3 0.22 17.65 3.09
N VAL A 4 0.15 16.60 2.28
CA VAL A 4 0.57 16.59 0.87
C VAL A 4 -0.58 17.10 -0.01
N LYS A 5 -0.32 18.08 -0.87
CA LYS A 5 -1.32 18.79 -1.69
C LYS A 5 -1.16 18.63 -3.21
N TYR A 6 -0.02 18.13 -3.70
CA TYR A 6 0.25 18.03 -5.14
C TYR A 6 0.84 16.68 -5.57
N ASP A 7 0.57 16.27 -6.80
CA ASP A 7 1.08 15.02 -7.38
C ASP A 7 2.63 14.94 -7.46
N ILE A 8 3.31 16.09 -7.47
CA ILE A 8 4.79 16.19 -7.45
C ILE A 8 5.36 16.03 -6.04
N GLU A 9 4.55 16.20 -4.99
CA GLU A 9 4.93 15.89 -3.60
C GLU A 9 4.73 14.39 -3.29
N LEU A 10 4.30 13.59 -4.27
CA LEU A 10 4.35 12.14 -4.21
C LEU A 10 5.80 11.69 -4.47
N ASP A 11 6.56 11.45 -3.40
CA ASP A 11 7.60 10.40 -3.41
C ASP A 11 7.03 9.00 -3.78
N ASN A 12 5.69 8.90 -3.87
CA ASN A 12 4.90 7.70 -4.14
C ASN A 12 4.51 7.57 -5.62
N ALA A 13 5.46 7.64 -6.54
CA ALA A 13 5.30 7.08 -7.89
C ALA A 13 5.34 5.53 -7.82
N ILE A 14 4.37 5.01 -7.08
CA ILE A 14 4.00 3.63 -6.78
C ILE A 14 5.14 2.78 -6.23
N LEU A 15 4.92 2.33 -5.00
CA LEU A 15 5.73 1.40 -4.23
C LEU A 15 5.67 -0.02 -4.87
N PHE A 16 5.87 -0.10 -6.18
CA PHE A 16 5.79 -1.31 -6.94
C PHE A 16 6.89 -2.25 -6.46
N GLY A 17 6.50 -3.47 -6.14
CA GLY A 17 7.43 -4.40 -5.50
C GLY A 17 7.73 -4.10 -4.03
N GLN A 18 6.99 -3.22 -3.36
CA GLN A 18 7.03 -3.09 -1.89
C GLN A 18 5.81 -3.71 -1.23
N PHE A 19 6.02 -4.22 -0.02
CA PHE A 19 4.94 -4.66 0.85
C PHE A 19 4.29 -3.44 1.50
N ILE A 20 2.97 -3.38 1.42
CA ILE A 20 2.18 -2.28 1.96
C ILE A 20 1.00 -2.79 2.78
N MET A 21 0.50 -1.93 3.66
CA MET A 21 -0.81 -2.06 4.29
C MET A 21 -1.77 -1.05 3.67
N VAL A 22 -2.99 -1.51 3.39
CA VAL A 22 -4.09 -0.70 2.88
C VAL A 22 -4.99 -0.32 4.05
N MET A 23 -5.14 0.98 4.28
CA MET A 23 -5.96 1.55 5.35
C MET A 23 -7.21 2.20 4.78
N LYS A 24 -8.35 2.00 5.42
CA LYS A 24 -9.60 2.72 5.15
C LYS A 24 -10.31 3.00 6.47
N ASP A 25 -10.72 4.25 6.68
CA ASP A 25 -11.39 4.68 7.93
C ASP A 25 -10.63 4.22 9.19
N GLU A 26 -9.30 4.43 9.19
CA GLU A 26 -8.35 4.03 10.25
C GLU A 26 -8.23 2.51 10.51
N ARG A 27 -8.82 1.66 9.67
CA ARG A 27 -8.75 0.19 9.77
C ARG A 27 -7.93 -0.41 8.64
N VAL A 28 -7.18 -1.46 8.94
CA VAL A 28 -6.51 -2.28 7.92
C VAL A 28 -7.58 -3.05 7.16
N VAL A 29 -7.65 -2.86 5.86
CA VAL A 29 -8.58 -3.57 4.96
C VAL A 29 -7.86 -4.52 3.99
N GLY A 30 -6.54 -4.39 3.88
CA GLY A 30 -5.71 -5.25 3.04
C GLY A 30 -4.23 -5.05 3.33
N TRP A 31 -3.41 -5.97 2.84
CA TRP A 31 -1.96 -5.86 2.84
C TRP A 31 -1.39 -6.70 1.72
N GLY A 32 -0.16 -6.43 1.32
CA GLY A 32 0.53 -7.23 0.31
C GLY A 32 1.46 -6.43 -0.56
N MET A 33 1.92 -7.06 -1.62
CA MET A 33 2.73 -6.43 -2.66
C MET A 33 1.81 -5.69 -3.63
N ILE A 34 2.27 -4.55 -4.12
CA ILE A 34 1.58 -3.87 -5.22
C ILE A 34 1.88 -4.60 -6.53
N ASP A 35 0.83 -5.07 -7.21
CA ASP A 35 0.91 -5.87 -8.44
C ASP A 35 0.57 -5.07 -9.71
N ALA A 36 -0.24 -4.02 -9.59
CA ALA A 36 -0.61 -3.12 -10.67
C ALA A 36 -1.23 -1.83 -10.09
N TRP A 37 -1.37 -0.78 -10.91
CA TRP A 37 -2.04 0.45 -10.49
C TRP A 37 -2.47 1.27 -11.71
N ASP A 38 -3.41 2.19 -11.47
CA ASP A 38 -3.74 3.28 -12.38
C ASP A 38 -3.95 4.60 -11.61
N GLU A 39 -4.55 5.59 -12.27
CA GLU A 39 -4.83 6.91 -11.70
C GLU A 39 -5.88 6.88 -10.56
N ASN A 40 -6.72 5.85 -10.48
CA ASN A 40 -7.83 5.75 -9.54
C ASN A 40 -7.65 4.62 -8.51
N GLU A 41 -6.97 3.53 -8.85
CA GLU A 41 -6.91 2.29 -8.06
C GLU A 41 -5.51 1.66 -8.03
N VAL A 42 -5.26 0.85 -7.00
CA VAL A 42 -4.03 0.07 -6.80
C VAL A 42 -4.39 -1.38 -6.54
N LYS A 43 -3.77 -2.31 -7.26
CA LYS A 43 -3.92 -3.75 -7.06
C LYS A 43 -2.90 -4.23 -6.03
N VAL A 44 -3.40 -4.83 -4.94
CA VAL A 44 -2.59 -5.43 -3.88
C VAL A 44 -3.02 -6.88 -3.72
N GLY A 45 -2.15 -7.82 -4.11
CA GLY A 45 -2.55 -9.21 -4.28
C GLY A 45 -3.66 -9.32 -5.33
N ASP A 46 -4.79 -9.94 -4.96
CA ASP A 46 -5.92 -10.15 -5.87
C ASP A 46 -7.02 -9.08 -5.80
N GLU A 47 -6.85 -8.06 -4.96
CA GLU A 47 -7.86 -7.00 -4.77
C GLU A 47 -7.40 -5.63 -5.28
N TRP A 48 -8.36 -4.85 -5.80
CA TRP A 48 -8.16 -3.46 -6.21
C TRP A 48 -8.70 -2.51 -5.16
N TYR A 49 -7.91 -1.50 -4.81
CA TYR A 49 -8.23 -0.52 -3.78
C TYR A 49 -8.18 0.90 -4.33
N SER A 50 -9.20 1.69 -4.04
CA SER A 50 -9.32 3.06 -4.53
C SER A 50 -8.34 4.02 -3.84
N ARG A 51 -7.60 4.79 -4.64
CA ARG A 51 -6.69 5.85 -4.19
C ARG A 51 -7.38 7.03 -3.52
N LYS A 52 -8.67 7.23 -3.78
CA LYS A 52 -9.48 8.30 -3.19
C LYS A 52 -10.09 7.92 -1.85
N LYS A 53 -10.19 6.62 -1.56
CA LYS A 53 -10.90 6.09 -0.37
C LYS A 53 -9.98 5.37 0.60
N CYS A 54 -8.78 4.99 0.16
CA CYS A 54 -7.81 4.26 0.96
C CYS A 54 -6.48 5.01 1.02
N SER A 55 -5.75 4.78 2.10
CA SER A 55 -4.36 5.19 2.27
C SER A 55 -3.46 3.96 2.18
N PHE A 56 -2.28 4.09 1.59
CA PHE A 56 -1.32 3.00 1.40
C PHE A 56 -0.06 3.30 2.20
N ILE A 57 0.32 2.41 3.10
CA ILE A 57 1.43 2.59 4.04
C ILE A 57 2.49 1.54 3.76
N VAL A 58 3.72 1.95 3.45
CA VAL A 58 4.87 1.03 3.37
C VAL A 58 5.07 0.40 4.73
N SER A 59 5.13 -0.93 4.74
CA SER A 59 5.38 -1.69 5.95
C SER A 59 6.41 -2.77 5.65
N PRO A 60 7.32 -3.10 6.58
CA PRO A 60 8.10 -4.32 6.42
C PRO A 60 7.15 -5.50 6.22
N ALA A 61 7.47 -6.36 5.25
CA ALA A 61 6.77 -7.63 5.12
C ALA A 61 6.81 -8.35 6.47
N PRO A 62 5.70 -9.00 6.90
CA PRO A 62 5.67 -9.72 8.16
C PRO A 62 6.83 -10.71 8.21
N GLN A 63 7.78 -10.46 9.12
CA GLN A 63 8.94 -11.33 9.29
C GLN A 63 8.43 -12.69 9.74
N THR A 64 8.40 -13.63 8.80
CA THR A 64 8.05 -15.02 9.11
C THR A 64 9.32 -15.69 9.58
N SER A 65 9.45 -15.86 10.90
CA SER A 65 10.48 -16.73 11.47
C SER A 65 10.12 -18.18 11.11
N ILE A 66 10.75 -18.74 10.08
CA ILE A 66 10.70 -20.18 9.84
C ILE A 66 11.61 -20.82 10.90
N PHE A 67 11.02 -21.36 11.96
CA PHE A 67 11.75 -22.23 12.89
C PHE A 67 12.02 -23.56 12.17
N THR A 68 13.17 -23.68 11.52
CA THR A 68 13.68 -24.98 11.06
C THR A 68 14.21 -25.73 12.28
N LYS A 69 13.58 -26.87 12.60
CA LYS A 69 14.03 -27.80 13.63
C LYS A 69 15.11 -28.73 13.10
#